data_AF-A0A6G2FWH2-F1
#
_entry.id   AF-A0A6G2FWH2-F1
#
_cell.length_a   1.000
_cell.length_b   1.000
_cell.length_c   1.000
_cell.angle_alpha   90.00
_cell.angle_beta   90.00
_cell.angle_gamma   90.00
#
_symmetry.space_group_name_H-M   'P 1'
#
loop_
_entity.id
_entity.type
_entity.pdbx_description
1 polymer ?
#
loop_
_entity_poly.entity_id
_entity_poly.type
_entity_poly.pdbx_seq_one_letter_code
_entity_poly.pdbx_strand_id
1 'polypeptide(L)' 'MEPTGTDGADPTDWYDREVPGIVAGLEASGRLGTQTSDAAWELLARGRARAALELVLGAVDAA' A
#
# COMPACT_ATOMS: atom_id res chain seq x y z
N MET A 1 -9.09 -17.99 31.71
CA MET A 1 -7.88 -17.34 31.14
C MET A 1 -8.14 -17.29 29.64
N GLU A 2 -8.66 -16.17 29.16
CA GLU A 2 -8.89 -15.97 27.73
C GLU A 2 -7.56 -15.56 27.08
N PRO A 3 -7.13 -16.19 25.98
CA PRO A 3 -5.97 -15.71 25.26
C PRO A 3 -6.38 -14.48 24.45
N THR A 4 -6.21 -13.29 25.00
CA THR A 4 -6.30 -12.05 24.23
C THR A 4 -5.07 -11.97 23.34
N GLY A 5 -5.16 -12.51 22.14
CA GLY A 5 -4.19 -12.27 21.08
C GLY A 5 -4.15 -10.78 20.79
N THR A 6 -3.19 -10.07 21.38
CA THR A 6 -2.62 -8.90 20.74
C THR A 6 -1.84 -9.42 19.54
N ASP A 7 -2.55 -9.51 18.42
CA ASP A 7 -2.00 -9.68 17.08
C ASP A 7 -1.09 -8.48 16.82
N GLY A 8 0.14 -8.58 17.33
CA GLY A 8 1.25 -7.72 16.98
C GLY A 8 1.68 -8.06 15.57
N ALA A 9 0.79 -7.86 14.59
CA ALA A 9 1.20 -7.80 13.21
C ALA A 9 2.22 -6.67 13.13
N ASP A 10 3.46 -7.05 12.87
CA ASP A 10 4.54 -6.10 12.67
C ASP A 10 4.04 -5.06 11.64
N PRO A 11 4.23 -3.76 11.85
CA PRO A 11 3.76 -2.75 10.89
C PRO A 11 4.22 -3.08 9.46
N THR A 12 5.38 -3.75 9.30
CA THR A 12 5.87 -4.28 8.03
C THR A 12 4.96 -5.35 7.42
N ASP A 13 4.41 -6.27 8.22
CA ASP A 13 3.46 -7.32 7.80
C ASP A 13 2.16 -6.72 7.26
N TRP A 14 1.65 -5.68 7.92
CA TRP A 14 0.48 -4.97 7.44
C TRP A 14 0.73 -4.29 6.09
N TYR A 15 1.88 -3.63 5.92
CA TYR A 15 2.18 -2.94 4.67
C TYR A 15 2.30 -3.93 3.50
N ASP A 16 2.99 -5.06 3.69
CA ASP A 16 3.16 -6.06 2.64
C ASP A 16 1.82 -6.69 2.24
N ARG A 17 0.92 -6.90 3.20
CA ARG A 17 -0.41 -7.47 2.97
C ARG A 17 -1.39 -6.49 2.31
N GLU A 18 -1.49 -5.27 2.81
CA GLU A 18 -2.60 -4.37 2.46
C GLU A 18 -2.26 -3.42 1.29
N VAL A 19 -1.01 -2.94 1.21
CA VAL A 19 -0.64 -1.92 0.21
C VAL A 19 -0.85 -2.40 -1.23
N PRO A 20 -0.54 -3.66 -1.62
CA PRO A 20 -0.86 -4.14 -2.97
C PRO A 20 -2.35 -4.01 -3.33
N GLY A 21 -3.24 -4.30 -2.38
CA GLY A 21 -4.69 -4.19 -2.57
C GLY A 21 -5.14 -2.73 -2.73
N ILE A 22 -4.54 -1.81 -1.96
CA ILE A 22 -4.82 -0.38 -2.06
C ILE A 22 -4.38 0.16 -3.42
N VAL A 23 -3.15 -0.16 -3.86
CA VAL A 23 -2.62 0.27 -5.17
C VAL A 23 -3.52 -0.24 -6.29
N ALA A 24 -3.87 -1.54 -6.28
CA ALA A 24 -4.75 -2.14 -7.28
C ALA A 24 -6.16 -1.50 -7.30
N GLY A 25 -6.73 -1.23 -6.12
CA GLY A 25 -8.05 -0.60 -6.01
C GLY A 25 -8.06 0.84 -6.53
N LEU A 26 -7.01 1.62 -6.26
CA LEU A 26 -6.88 2.99 -6.75
C LEU A 26 -6.62 3.04 -8.27
N GLU A 27 -5.82 2.12 -8.79
CA GLU A 27 -5.60 1.93 -10.23
C GLU A 27 -6.91 1.59 -10.95
N ALA A 28 -7.65 0.59 -10.46
CA ALA A 28 -8.95 0.18 -11.02
C ALA A 28 -10.00 1.30 -10.96
N SER A 29 -9.90 2.19 -9.97
CA SER A 29 -10.78 3.35 -9.82
C SER A 29 -10.40 4.51 -10.75
N GLY A 30 -9.28 4.42 -11.48
CA GLY A 30 -8.74 5.50 -12.30
C GLY A 30 -8.24 6.72 -11.50
N ARG A 31 -8.02 6.56 -10.19
CA ARG A 31 -7.50 7.64 -9.31
C ARG A 31 -5.99 7.76 -9.37
N LEU A 32 -5.31 6.74 -9.89
CA LEU A 32 -3.87 6.77 -10.15
C LEU A 32 -3.62 6.89 -11.64
N GLY A 33 -2.73 7.81 -12.02
CA GLY A 33 -2.17 7.84 -13.36
C GLY A 33 -1.21 6.65 -13.57
N THR A 34 -1.08 6.21 -14.82
CA THR A 34 -0.25 5.04 -15.21
C THR A 34 1.18 5.13 -14.66
N GLN A 35 1.80 6.31 -14.68
CA GLN A 35 3.16 6.51 -14.16
C GLN A 35 3.25 6.29 -12.64
N THR A 36 2.25 6.75 -11.89
CA THR A 36 2.21 6.58 -10.43
C THR A 36 1.94 5.14 -10.05
N SER A 37 1.04 4.46 -10.75
CA SER A 37 0.78 3.03 -10.54
C SER A 37 2.03 2.19 -10.78
N ASP A 38 2.72 2.40 -11.90
CA ASP A 38 3.95 1.66 -12.23
C ASP A 38 5.05 1.87 -11.17
N ALA A 39 5.25 3.13 -10.74
CA ALA A 39 6.20 3.45 -9.68
C ALA A 39 5.83 2.83 -8.32
N ALA A 40 4.53 2.78 -7.99
CA ALA A 40 4.05 2.13 -6.77
C ALA A 40 4.31 0.61 -6.80
N TRP A 41 4.07 -0.04 -7.94
CA TRP A 41 4.37 -1.46 -8.13
C TRP A 41 5.88 -1.75 -8.08
N GLU A 42 6.73 -0.87 -8.63
CA GLU A 42 8.19 -1.01 -8.50
C GLU A 42 8.65 -0.96 -7.04
N LEU A 43 8.08 -0.04 -6.25
CA LEU A 43 8.37 0.07 -4.83
C LEU A 43 7.94 -1.18 -4.06
N LEU A 44 6.77 -1.74 -4.38
CA LEU A 44 6.30 -3.01 -3.80
C LEU A 44 7.23 -4.17 -4.15
N ALA A 45 7.66 -4.29 -5.41
CA ALA A 45 8.61 -5.33 -5.83
C ALA A 45 9.97 -5.25 -5.10
N ARG A 46 10.34 -4.07 -4.59
CA ARG A 46 11.56 -3.85 -3.79
C ARG A 46 11.33 -3.99 -2.28
N GLY A 47 10.17 -4.47 -1.83
CA GLY A 47 9.82 -4.57 -0.41
C GLY A 47 9.62 -3.21 0.27
N ARG A 48 9.36 -2.15 -0.50
CA ARG A 48 9.18 -0.78 0.00
C ARG A 48 7.70 -0.39 0.06
N ALA A 49 6.87 -1.26 0.65
CA ALA A 49 5.43 -1.10 0.68
C ALA A 49 4.97 0.21 1.35
N ARG A 50 5.64 0.66 2.42
CA ARG A 50 5.35 1.98 3.02
C ARG A 50 5.56 3.13 2.03
N ALA A 51 6.66 3.13 1.29
CA ALA A 51 6.95 4.19 0.32
C ALA A 51 5.96 4.15 -0.85
N ALA A 52 5.53 2.96 -1.27
CA ALA A 52 4.47 2.80 -2.27
C ALA A 52 3.16 3.43 -1.78
N LEU A 53 2.79 3.22 -0.51
CA LEU A 53 1.60 3.82 0.08
C LEU A 53 1.69 5.35 0.14
N GLU A 54 2.82 5.89 0.62
CA GLU A 54 3.05 7.34 0.69
C GLU A 54 2.97 8.00 -0.70
N LEU A 55 3.49 7.32 -1.74
CA LEU A 55 3.40 7.77 -3.13
C LEU A 55 1.94 7.84 -3.63
N VAL A 56 1.18 6.76 -3.47
CA VAL A 56 -0.21 6.72 -3.99
C VAL A 56 -1.14 7.66 -3.22
N LEU A 57 -0.96 7.81 -1.91
CA LEU A 57 -1.75 8.77 -1.13
C LEU A 57 -1.44 10.21 -1.54
N GLY A 58 -0.16 10.54 -1.76
CA GLY A 58 0.23 11.86 -2.25
C GLY A 58 -0.33 12.18 -3.63
N ALA A 59 -0.42 11.17 -4.52
CA ALA A 59 -1.03 11.35 -5.83
C ALA A 59 -2.55 11.56 -5.78
N VAL A 60 -3.25 10.90 -4.85
CA VAL A 60 -4.70 11.06 -4.66
C VAL A 60 -5.03 12.40 -3.99
N ASP A 61 -4.22 12.87 -3.04
CA ASP A 61 -4.41 14.16 -2.38
C ASP A 61 -4.24 15.35 -3.34
N ALA A 62 -3.35 15.20 -4.33
CA ALA A 62 -3.07 16.23 -5.33
C ALA A 62 -4.06 16.28 -6.51
N ALA A 63 -5.00 15.34 -6.60
CA ALA A 63 -5.94 15.15 -7.71
C ALA A 63 -7.30 15.82 -7.47
#